data_AF-A0A9E4UA75-F1
#
_entry.id   AF-A0A9E4UA75-F1
#
_cell.length_a   1.000
_cell.length_b   1.000
_cell.length_c   1.000
_cell.angle_alpha   90.00
_cell.angle_beta   90.00
_cell.angle_gamma   90.00
#
_symmetry.space_group_name_H-M   'P 1'
#
loop_
_entity.id
_entity.type
_entity.pdbx_description
1 polymer ?
#
loop_
_entity_poly.entity_id
_entity_poly.type
_entity_poly.pdbx_seq_one_letter_code
_entity_poly.pdbx_strand_id
1 'polypeptide(L)'
;MKSITIDRSKRLKDEPDKGHNRWHPDIVPVLEVDPGEEVLLETRDASDSQIQAGMSPADLEGLDSKVAHPLTGPVYVKGAAPGDLLEIEYVDITPQPYGWTRIRPGAGFLRDLFTQPYIAHWNISDGWATSPQIPGVRIPNGSFMGTAGLAPSHNQVEEWRLREARV
;
A
#
# COMPACT_ATOMS: atom_id res chain seq x y z
N MET A 1 1.56 14.88 18.04
CA MET A 1 1.96 13.99 16.94
C MET A 1 1.33 14.51 15.65
N LYS A 2 2.13 14.74 14.60
CA LYS A 2 1.61 15.13 13.29
C LYS A 2 0.98 13.91 12.62
N SER A 3 0.00 14.11 11.75
CA SER A 3 -0.69 12.99 11.12
C SER A 3 -1.23 13.30 9.73
N ILE A 4 -1.29 12.26 8.89
CA ILE A 4 -2.09 12.27 7.66
C ILE A 4 -3.24 11.29 7.86
N THR A 5 -4.45 11.81 7.99
CA THR A 5 -5.68 11.04 8.08
C THR A 5 -6.37 10.98 6.72
N ILE A 6 -7.11 9.90 6.46
CA ILE A 6 -7.80 9.68 5.19
C ILE A 6 -9.27 9.32 5.41
N ASP A 7 -10.10 9.57 4.40
CA ASP A 7 -11.42 8.97 4.33
C ASP A 7 -11.35 7.66 3.54
N ARG A 8 -11.49 6.52 4.25
CA ARG A 8 -11.43 5.18 3.63
C ARG A 8 -12.65 4.84 2.76
N SER A 9 -13.71 5.66 2.81
CA SER A 9 -14.83 5.59 1.85
C SER A 9 -14.49 6.25 0.51
N LYS A 10 -13.41 7.04 0.45
CA LYS A 10 -12.92 7.71 -0.75
C LYS A 10 -11.69 7.02 -1.34
N ARG A 11 -11.54 7.17 -2.64
CA ARG A 11 -10.35 6.76 -3.40
C ARG A 11 -9.27 7.82 -3.28
N LEU A 12 -8.01 7.45 -3.50
CA LEU A 12 -6.90 8.41 -3.49
C LEU A 12 -7.13 9.59 -4.45
N LYS A 13 -7.69 9.35 -5.64
CA LYS A 13 -7.98 10.41 -6.62
C LYS A 13 -8.93 11.50 -6.09
N ASP A 14 -9.74 11.17 -5.08
CA ASP A 14 -10.70 12.08 -4.46
C ASP A 14 -10.09 12.78 -3.22
N GLU A 15 -8.88 12.38 -2.82
CA GLU A 15 -8.06 12.98 -1.76
C GLU A 15 -6.58 13.12 -2.23
N PRO A 16 -6.33 13.85 -3.33
CA PRO A 16 -5.00 13.95 -3.94
C PRO A 16 -3.98 14.68 -3.06
N ASP A 17 -4.45 15.40 -2.04
CA ASP A 17 -3.63 16.07 -1.02
C ASP A 17 -3.22 15.16 0.13
N LYS A 18 -3.55 13.86 0.09
CA LYS A 18 -3.20 12.87 1.13
C LYS A 18 -2.16 11.84 0.71
N GLY A 19 -1.84 11.77 -0.59
CA GLY A 19 -1.06 10.66 -1.11
C GLY A 19 -0.74 10.76 -2.59
N HIS A 20 -0.10 9.71 -3.08
CA HIS A 20 0.25 9.52 -4.49
C HIS A 20 0.25 8.02 -4.83
N ASN A 21 0.16 7.68 -6.11
CA ASN A 21 0.33 6.28 -6.57
C ASN A 21 1.43 6.13 -7.64
N ARG A 22 2.24 7.17 -7.83
CA ARG A 22 3.41 7.18 -8.70
C ARG A 22 4.59 7.78 -7.95
N TRP A 23 5.79 7.32 -8.25
CA TRP A 23 7.02 7.89 -7.71
C TRP A 23 7.52 8.97 -8.66
N HIS A 24 7.64 10.20 -8.17
CA HIS A 24 8.16 11.33 -8.95
C HIS A 24 8.78 12.37 -8.01
N PRO A 25 9.95 12.96 -8.34
CA PRO A 25 10.63 13.96 -7.50
C PRO A 25 9.78 15.20 -7.23
N ASP A 26 8.91 15.57 -8.17
CA ASP A 26 8.14 16.82 -8.11
C ASP A 26 6.79 16.69 -7.37
N ILE A 27 6.53 15.56 -6.72
CA ILE A 27 5.33 15.42 -5.87
C ILE A 27 5.52 16.28 -4.62
N VAL A 28 4.63 17.24 -4.44
CA VAL A 28 4.67 18.15 -3.29
C VAL A 28 4.43 17.35 -2.01
N PRO A 29 5.28 17.50 -0.97
CA PRO A 29 5.04 16.88 0.32
C PRO A 29 3.72 17.30 0.95
N VAL A 30 3.03 16.34 1.57
CA VAL A 30 1.74 16.56 2.25
C VAL A 30 1.96 17.04 3.70
N LEU A 31 3.08 16.62 4.30
CA LEU A 31 3.41 16.91 5.69
C LEU A 31 4.91 17.22 5.80
N GLU A 32 5.28 18.14 6.68
CA GLU A 32 6.67 18.46 7.02
C GLU A 32 6.95 18.15 8.49
N VAL A 33 8.11 17.55 8.76
CA VAL A 33 8.57 17.16 10.10
C VAL A 33 10.02 17.54 10.36
N ASP A 34 10.35 17.72 11.63
CA ASP A 34 11.72 17.81 12.11
C ASP A 34 12.29 16.39 12.36
N PRO A 35 13.61 16.16 12.24
CA PRO A 35 14.21 14.87 12.59
C PRO A 35 13.87 14.44 14.02
N GLY A 36 13.49 13.16 14.18
CA GLY A 36 13.07 12.59 15.47
C GLY A 36 11.61 12.82 15.84
N GLU A 37 10.82 13.53 15.03
CA GLU A 37 9.38 13.62 15.25
C GLU A 37 8.63 12.35 14.85
N GLU A 38 7.70 11.91 15.71
CA GLU A 38 6.75 10.85 15.40
C GLU A 38 5.60 11.35 14.51
N VAL A 39 5.21 10.52 13.54
CA VAL A 39 4.08 10.74 12.64
C VAL A 39 3.12 9.56 12.62
N LEU A 40 1.82 9.86 12.56
CA LEU A 40 0.78 8.86 12.31
C LEU A 40 0.29 8.98 10.87
N LEU A 41 0.40 7.88 10.12
CA LEU A 41 -0.04 7.81 8.73
C LEU A 41 -1.16 6.78 8.61
N GLU A 42 -2.35 7.23 8.23
CA GLU A 42 -3.42 6.31 7.83
C GLU A 42 -3.25 5.90 6.37
N THR A 43 -3.45 4.61 6.08
CA THR A 43 -3.26 4.06 4.72
C THR A 43 -4.54 3.42 4.18
N ARG A 44 -4.66 3.48 2.84
CA ARG A 44 -5.60 2.66 2.06
C ARG A 44 -4.98 1.29 1.79
N ASP A 45 -5.81 0.29 1.52
CA ASP A 45 -5.29 -1.00 1.06
C ASP A 45 -4.77 -0.90 -0.39
N ALA A 46 -4.02 -1.93 -0.83
CA ALA A 46 -3.36 -1.96 -2.13
C ALA A 46 -4.30 -1.81 -3.35
N SER A 47 -5.60 -2.09 -3.18
CA SER A 47 -6.61 -1.90 -4.23
C SER A 47 -7.21 -0.49 -4.26
N ASP A 48 -6.75 0.41 -3.38
CA ASP A 48 -7.33 1.74 -3.16
C ASP A 48 -8.78 1.66 -2.65
N SER A 49 -9.10 0.69 -1.79
CA SER A 49 -10.46 0.40 -1.30
C SER A 49 -11.43 -0.13 -2.37
N GLN A 50 -10.94 -0.81 -3.41
CA GLN A 50 -11.80 -1.46 -4.42
C GLN A 50 -12.37 -2.79 -3.93
N ILE A 51 -11.56 -3.56 -3.20
CA ILE A 51 -11.94 -4.89 -2.74
C ILE A 51 -12.61 -4.75 -1.37
N GLN A 52 -13.90 -5.07 -1.34
CA GLN A 52 -14.77 -4.96 -0.19
C GLN A 52 -15.13 -6.35 0.36
N ALA A 53 -15.48 -6.39 1.65
CA ALA A 53 -15.91 -7.63 2.29
C ALA A 53 -17.11 -8.25 1.56
N GLY A 54 -17.07 -9.56 1.40
CA GLY A 54 -18.16 -10.32 0.75
C GLY A 54 -18.09 -10.39 -0.78
N MET A 55 -17.17 -9.66 -1.43
CA MET A 55 -16.93 -9.81 -2.86
C MET A 55 -16.51 -11.23 -3.22
N SER A 56 -17.05 -11.76 -4.30
CA SER A 56 -16.69 -13.04 -4.90
C SER A 56 -15.56 -12.88 -5.91
N PRO A 57 -14.95 -13.98 -6.39
CA PRO A 57 -13.97 -13.91 -7.47
C PRO A 57 -14.49 -13.22 -8.75
N ALA A 58 -15.79 -13.33 -9.05
CA ALA A 58 -16.39 -12.67 -10.22
C ALA A 58 -16.39 -11.14 -10.09
N ASP A 59 -16.57 -10.62 -8.88
CA ASP A 59 -16.58 -9.17 -8.61
C ASP A 59 -15.19 -8.53 -8.74
N LEU A 60 -14.13 -9.35 -8.83
CA LEU A 60 -12.76 -8.86 -9.04
C LEU A 60 -12.45 -8.55 -10.51
N GLU A 61 -13.34 -8.94 -11.43
CA GLU A 61 -13.23 -8.58 -12.83
C GLU A 61 -13.45 -7.07 -13.00
N GLY A 62 -12.62 -6.43 -13.83
CA GLY A 62 -12.76 -5.00 -14.12
C GLY A 62 -12.21 -4.05 -13.05
N LEU A 63 -11.64 -4.55 -11.94
CA LEU A 63 -10.91 -3.69 -11.01
C LEU A 63 -9.78 -2.94 -11.72
N ASP A 64 -9.73 -1.63 -11.54
CA ASP A 64 -8.68 -0.80 -12.11
C ASP A 64 -7.36 -1.11 -11.41
N SER A 65 -6.42 -1.68 -12.15
CA SER A 65 -5.09 -2.00 -11.67
C SER A 65 -4.17 -0.77 -11.61
N LYS A 66 -4.49 0.31 -12.34
CA LYS A 66 -3.63 1.51 -12.44
C LYS A 66 -3.66 2.38 -11.19
N VAL A 67 -4.67 2.19 -10.35
CA VAL A 67 -4.82 2.91 -9.08
C VAL A 67 -3.88 2.40 -7.99
N ALA A 68 -3.43 1.14 -8.11
CA ALA A 68 -2.49 0.56 -7.18
C ALA A 68 -1.07 1.13 -7.41
N HIS A 69 -0.26 1.35 -6.38
CA HIS A 69 -0.59 1.32 -4.95
C HIS A 69 -0.84 2.75 -4.46
N PRO A 70 -1.93 3.04 -3.72
CA PRO A 70 -2.07 4.33 -3.06
C PRO A 70 -1.12 4.42 -1.87
N LEU A 71 -0.25 5.42 -1.86
CA LEU A 71 0.75 5.67 -0.83
C LEU A 71 0.39 6.96 -0.10
N THR A 72 0.36 6.91 1.23
CA THR A 72 0.13 8.09 2.08
C THR A 72 1.42 8.89 2.22
N GLY A 73 1.36 10.21 2.02
CA GLY A 73 2.52 11.10 1.98
C GLY A 73 2.61 11.90 0.67
N PRO A 74 3.79 12.42 0.29
CA PRO A 74 5.08 12.28 0.96
C PRO A 74 5.20 13.07 2.27
N VAL A 75 6.09 12.62 3.16
CA VAL A 75 6.50 13.37 4.36
C VAL A 75 7.88 13.98 4.10
N TYR A 76 7.99 15.30 4.21
CA TYR A 76 9.26 16.03 4.11
C TYR A 76 9.94 16.09 5.47
N VAL A 77 11.20 15.64 5.53
CA VAL A 77 12.02 15.70 6.74
C VAL A 77 13.00 16.84 6.60
N LYS A 78 12.89 17.85 7.46
CA LYS A 78 13.73 19.05 7.40
C LYS A 78 15.21 18.68 7.54
N GLY A 79 16.03 19.30 6.69
CA GLY A 79 17.48 19.12 6.70
C GLY A 79 17.97 17.84 6.03
N ALA A 80 17.10 16.90 5.65
CA ALA A 80 17.49 15.74 4.87
C ALA A 80 17.93 16.16 3.46
N ALA A 81 19.09 15.66 3.01
CA ALA A 81 19.69 16.01 1.73
C ALA A 81 20.07 14.75 0.90
N PRO A 82 20.23 14.88 -0.43
CA PRO A 82 20.73 13.79 -1.26
C PRO A 82 22.09 13.27 -0.77
N GLY A 83 22.18 11.97 -0.56
CA GLY A 83 23.37 11.31 -0.01
C GLY A 83 23.25 10.91 1.46
N ASP A 84 22.27 11.46 2.18
CA ASP A 84 21.97 11.05 3.55
C ASP A 84 21.26 9.69 3.60
N LEU A 85 21.35 9.04 4.76
CA LEU A 85 20.52 7.90 5.12
C LEU A 85 19.37 8.39 6.00
N LEU A 86 18.13 8.08 5.62
CA LEU A 86 16.97 8.28 6.49
C LEU A 86 16.68 6.99 7.27
N GLU A 87 16.88 7.03 8.58
CA GLU A 87 16.41 5.99 9.49
C GLU A 87 14.93 6.20 9.81
N ILE A 88 14.13 5.13 9.68
CA ILE A 88 12.70 5.13 10.01
C ILE A 88 12.44 3.98 10.96
N GLU A 89 11.98 4.30 12.17
CA GLU A 89 11.48 3.32 13.14
C GLU A 89 9.96 3.21 13.03
N TYR A 90 9.45 2.00 12.77
CA TYR A 90 8.02 1.73 12.86
C TYR A 90 7.66 1.40 14.30
N VAL A 91 7.22 2.41 15.05
CA VAL A 91 6.87 2.29 16.48
C VAL A 91 5.65 1.37 16.69
N ASP A 92 4.62 1.51 15.86
CA ASP A 92 3.45 0.64 15.87
C ASP A 92 2.82 0.54 14.47
N ILE A 93 2.18 -0.60 14.18
CA ILE A 93 1.42 -0.84 12.95
C ILE A 93 0.10 -1.50 13.34
N THR A 94 -0.97 -0.71 13.32
CA THR A 94 -2.33 -1.18 13.57
C THR A 94 -3.02 -1.52 12.24
N PRO A 95 -3.28 -2.80 11.93
CA PRO A 95 -4.04 -3.17 10.74
C PRO A 95 -5.53 -2.81 10.89
N GLN A 96 -6.23 -2.68 9.77
CA GLN A 96 -7.69 -2.69 9.78
C GLN A 96 -8.21 -4.06 10.26
N PRO A 97 -9.45 -4.15 10.79
CA PRO A 97 -10.01 -5.41 11.29
C PRO A 97 -10.36 -6.41 10.17
N TYR A 98 -9.99 -6.10 8.92
CA TYR A 98 -10.23 -6.92 7.74
C TYR A 98 -9.05 -6.83 6.76
N GLY A 99 -8.95 -7.84 5.90
CA GLY A 99 -8.00 -7.87 4.79
C GLY A 99 -8.42 -8.85 3.71
N TRP A 100 -7.65 -8.94 2.63
CA TRP A 100 -7.93 -9.87 1.54
C TRP A 100 -6.65 -10.46 0.97
N THR A 101 -6.77 -11.67 0.44
CA THR A 101 -5.75 -12.31 -0.40
C THR A 101 -6.44 -12.80 -1.65
N ARG A 102 -5.85 -12.56 -2.82
CA ARG A 102 -6.44 -13.01 -4.09
C ARG A 102 -5.44 -13.73 -4.98
N ILE A 103 -5.95 -14.67 -5.75
CA ILE A 103 -5.29 -15.21 -6.93
C ILE A 103 -5.85 -14.48 -8.14
N ARG A 104 -4.95 -13.91 -8.95
CA ARG A 104 -5.30 -13.30 -10.23
C ARG A 104 -4.75 -14.20 -11.34
N PRO A 105 -5.61 -14.86 -12.13
CA PRO A 105 -5.18 -15.70 -13.24
C PRO A 105 -4.16 -14.99 -14.14
N GLY A 106 -3.10 -15.71 -14.52
CA GLY A 106 -2.02 -15.18 -15.36
C GLY A 106 -1.00 -14.28 -14.63
N ALA A 107 -1.16 -14.03 -13.32
CA ALA A 107 -0.23 -13.22 -12.55
C ALA A 107 0.31 -13.94 -11.30
N GLY A 108 1.47 -13.48 -10.82
CA GLY A 108 2.15 -14.06 -9.67
C GLY A 108 3.09 -15.20 -10.04
N PHE A 109 3.67 -15.81 -9.00
CA PHE A 109 4.73 -16.82 -9.14
C PHE A 109 4.20 -18.17 -9.63
N LEU A 110 3.06 -18.63 -9.09
CA LEU A 110 2.44 -19.93 -9.41
C LEU A 110 1.29 -19.81 -10.42
N ARG A 111 1.35 -18.80 -11.30
CA ARG A 111 0.28 -18.47 -12.26
C ARG A 111 -0.13 -19.63 -13.19
N ASP A 112 0.81 -20.55 -13.44
CA ASP A 112 0.59 -21.70 -14.32
C ASP A 112 -0.09 -22.89 -13.59
N LEU A 113 -0.04 -22.90 -12.26
CA LEU A 113 -0.67 -23.93 -11.42
C LEU A 113 -2.05 -23.49 -10.90
N PHE A 114 -2.19 -22.21 -10.57
CA PHE A 114 -3.43 -21.62 -10.05
C PHE A 114 -4.05 -20.70 -11.10
N THR A 115 -4.75 -21.32 -12.04
CA THR A 115 -5.33 -20.64 -13.22
C THR A 115 -6.72 -20.06 -12.96
N GLN A 116 -7.34 -20.38 -11.83
CA GLN A 116 -8.68 -19.90 -11.46
C GLN A 116 -8.58 -18.74 -10.47
N PRO A 117 -9.49 -17.74 -10.57
CA PRO A 117 -9.51 -16.64 -9.62
C PRO A 117 -9.98 -17.15 -8.26
N TYR A 118 -9.43 -16.57 -7.20
CA TYR A 118 -9.79 -16.91 -5.83
C TYR A 118 -9.63 -15.68 -4.94
N ILE A 119 -10.47 -15.58 -3.91
CA ILE A 119 -10.35 -14.55 -2.87
C ILE A 119 -10.63 -15.16 -1.51
N ALA A 120 -9.72 -14.92 -0.57
CA ALA A 120 -9.94 -15.12 0.85
C ALA A 120 -10.12 -13.76 1.51
N HIS A 121 -11.22 -13.60 2.24
CA HIS A 121 -11.45 -12.44 3.11
C HIS A 121 -11.01 -12.81 4.51
N TRP A 122 -10.22 -11.95 5.12
CA TRP A 122 -9.66 -12.14 6.45
C TRP A 122 -10.39 -11.25 7.44
N ASN A 123 -10.87 -11.84 8.53
CA ASN A 123 -11.24 -11.11 9.74
C ASN A 123 -10.04 -11.10 10.70
N ILE A 124 -9.65 -9.91 11.16
CA ILE A 124 -8.48 -9.69 12.00
C ILE A 124 -8.95 -9.21 13.36
N SER A 125 -8.76 -10.02 14.39
CA SER A 125 -9.15 -9.72 15.77
C SER A 125 -8.22 -10.44 16.76
N ASP A 126 -7.99 -9.85 17.93
CA ASP A 126 -7.25 -10.48 19.03
C ASP A 126 -5.84 -10.97 18.64
N GLY A 127 -5.19 -10.29 17.69
CA GLY A 127 -3.86 -10.66 17.19
C GLY A 127 -3.85 -11.84 16.21
N TRP A 128 -5.00 -12.23 15.66
CA TRP A 128 -5.11 -13.33 14.69
C TRP A 128 -5.95 -12.93 13.47
N ALA A 129 -5.58 -13.44 12.30
CA ALA A 129 -6.39 -13.41 11.08
C ALA A 129 -7.02 -14.79 10.84
N THR A 130 -8.31 -14.81 10.51
CA THR A 130 -9.08 -16.02 10.17
C THR A 130 -9.93 -15.77 8.91
N SER A 131 -10.23 -16.83 8.17
CA SER A 131 -10.98 -16.72 6.92
C SER A 131 -11.95 -17.90 6.75
N PRO A 132 -13.25 -17.68 6.46
CA PRO A 132 -14.17 -18.75 6.12
C PRO A 132 -13.78 -19.51 4.84
N GLN A 133 -13.04 -18.84 3.93
CA GLN A 133 -12.56 -19.47 2.70
C GLN A 133 -11.39 -20.44 2.94
N ILE A 134 -10.74 -20.34 4.10
CA ILE A 134 -9.62 -21.21 4.52
C ILE A 134 -9.91 -21.72 5.95
N PRO A 135 -10.88 -22.64 6.12
CA PRO A 135 -11.32 -23.07 7.43
C PRO A 135 -10.22 -23.82 8.20
N GLY A 136 -10.24 -23.71 9.53
CA GLY A 136 -9.27 -24.38 10.41
C GLY A 136 -7.88 -23.72 10.49
N VAL A 137 -7.68 -22.59 9.80
CA VAL A 137 -6.43 -21.83 9.80
C VAL A 137 -6.60 -20.53 10.58
N ARG A 138 -5.61 -20.21 11.42
CA ARG A 138 -5.41 -18.88 12.02
C ARG A 138 -3.98 -18.44 11.80
N ILE A 139 -3.79 -17.18 11.42
CA ILE A 139 -2.47 -16.60 11.16
C ILE A 139 -2.20 -15.54 12.24
N PRO A 140 -1.08 -15.59 12.97
CA PRO A 140 -0.77 -14.57 13.97
C PRO A 140 -0.53 -13.23 13.28
N ASN A 141 -0.88 -12.12 13.96
CA ASN A 141 -0.61 -10.79 13.46
C ASN A 141 0.90 -10.58 13.33
N GLY A 142 1.34 -10.32 12.10
CA GLY A 142 2.70 -9.92 11.76
C GLY A 142 2.67 -8.71 10.85
N SER A 143 1.89 -7.69 11.22
CA SER A 143 1.69 -6.48 10.42
C SER A 143 3.02 -5.81 10.07
N PHE A 144 3.18 -5.44 8.80
CA PHE A 144 4.35 -4.76 8.27
C PHE A 144 3.97 -3.86 7.09
N MET A 145 4.83 -2.89 6.76
CA MET A 145 4.61 -2.00 5.63
C MET A 145 5.12 -2.62 4.33
N GLY A 146 4.20 -3.05 3.47
CA GLY A 146 4.55 -3.70 2.20
C GLY A 146 5.16 -2.76 1.15
N THR A 147 4.96 -1.44 1.25
CA THR A 147 5.58 -0.45 0.36
C THR A 147 5.87 0.82 1.15
N ALA A 148 7.14 1.20 1.19
CA ALA A 148 7.63 2.47 1.71
C ALA A 148 8.89 2.84 0.91
N GLY A 149 9.19 4.13 0.80
CA GLY A 149 10.33 4.59 0.04
C GLY A 149 10.47 6.10 0.03
N LEU A 150 11.59 6.58 -0.50
CA LEU A 150 11.87 7.99 -0.70
C LEU A 150 11.58 8.40 -2.15
N ALA A 151 11.36 9.69 -2.35
CA ALA A 151 11.23 10.24 -3.70
C ALA A 151 12.53 9.97 -4.50
N PRO A 152 12.45 9.44 -5.72
CA PRO A 152 13.60 9.33 -6.59
C PRO A 152 14.04 10.70 -7.10
N SER A 153 15.30 10.83 -7.49
CA SER A 153 15.76 11.95 -8.31
C SER A 153 15.20 11.89 -9.73
N HIS A 154 15.21 13.03 -10.46
CA HIS A 154 14.83 13.07 -11.88
C HIS A 154 15.64 12.08 -12.73
N ASN A 155 16.94 11.94 -12.48
CA ASN A 155 17.80 11.00 -13.19
C ASN A 155 17.36 9.54 -12.96
N GLN A 156 17.06 9.17 -11.71
CA GLN A 156 16.59 7.83 -11.38
C GLN A 156 15.26 7.50 -12.09
N VAL A 157 14.31 8.44 -12.09
CA VAL A 157 13.03 8.24 -12.80
C VAL A 157 13.27 7.98 -14.29
N GLU A 158 14.14 8.75 -14.95
CA GLU A 158 14.42 8.56 -16.37
C GLU A 158 15.13 7.23 -16.65
N GLU A 159 16.11 6.86 -15.84
CA GLU A 159 16.81 5.57 -15.96
C GLU A 159 15.84 4.39 -15.79
N TRP A 160 14.97 4.44 -14.78
CA TRP A 160 13.98 3.38 -14.53
C TRP A 160 12.99 3.26 -15.69
N ARG A 161 12.47 4.39 -16.16
CA ARG A 161 11.57 4.45 -17.32
C ARG A 161 12.21 3.84 -18.57
N LEU A 162 13.45 4.23 -18.88
CA LEU A 162 14.18 3.72 -20.05
C LEU A 162 14.54 2.24 -19.94
N ARG A 163 14.82 1.73 -18.73
CA ARG A 163 15.08 0.30 -18.51
C ARG A 163 13.81 -0.52 -18.68
N GLU A 164 12.71 -0.10 -18.05
CA GLU A 164 11.46 -0.85 -17.97
C GLU A 164 10.68 -0.83 -19.28
N ALA A 165 10.80 0.23 -20.10
CA ALA A 165 10.17 0.31 -21.42
C ALA A 165 10.79 -0.61 -22.48
N ARG A 166 11.90 -1.31 -22.17
CA ARG A 166 12.57 -2.25 -23.10
C ARG A 166 12.05 -3.68 -23.01
N VAL A 167 11.15 -3.95 -22.06
CA VAL A 167 10.62 -5.29 -21.74
C VAL A 167 9.29 -5.53 -22.45
#